data_AF-A0A8U0RCN8-F1
#
_entry.id   AF-A0A8U0RCN8-F1
#
_cell.length_a   1.000
_cell.length_b   1.000
_cell.length_c   1.000
_cell.angle_alpha   90.00
_cell.angle_beta   90.00
_cell.angle_gamma   90.00
#
_symmetry.space_group_name_H-M   'P 1'
#
loop_
_entity.id
_entity.type
_entity.pdbx_description
1 polymer ?
#
loop_
_entity_poly.entity_id
_entity_poly.type
_entity_poly.pdbx_seq_one_letter_code
_entity_poly.pdbx_strand_id
1 'polypeptide(L)'
;MEKFLVEYKSAVEKKLAEYKCNTNTAIELKLVRFPEDLENDIRTFFPEYTHQLFGDDETAFGYKGLKILLYYIAGSLSTMFRVEYASKVDENFDCVEADDVEGKIRQIIPPGFCTNTNDFLSLLEKEVDFKPFGTLLHTYSVLSPTGGENFTFQIYKADMTCRGFREYHERLQTFLMWFIETASFIDVDDERWHYFLVFEKYNKDGATLFATVGYMTVYNYYVYPDKTRPRVSQMLILTPFQGQGHGAQLLETVHRYYIASPSVLDITAEDPSKSYVKLRDFVLVKLCQDLPCFSREKLMQGFSEDMAIEAQQKFKINKQHARRVYEILRLLVTDMSNAEQYRSYRLDIKRRLISPYKKKQRDLAKMRKCLRPEELTNQMNQIEISMQHEQLEESFQELVEDYRRVLERLAQE
;
A
#
# COMPACT_ATOMS: atom_id res chain seq x y z
N MET A 1 12.17 -55.06 -3.23
CA MET A 1 11.66 -54.13 -4.26
C MET A 1 11.03 -52.89 -3.64
N GLU A 2 10.05 -53.01 -2.74
CA GLU A 2 9.42 -51.83 -2.09
C GLU A 2 10.41 -50.89 -1.40
N LYS A 3 11.36 -51.41 -0.62
CA LYS A 3 12.38 -50.59 0.04
C LYS A 3 13.25 -49.79 -0.95
N PHE A 4 13.54 -50.38 -2.10
CA PHE A 4 14.33 -49.76 -3.18
C PHE A 4 13.51 -48.69 -3.92
N LEU A 5 12.21 -48.91 -4.12
CA LEU A 5 11.28 -47.93 -4.69
C LEU A 5 11.07 -46.72 -3.76
N VAL A 6 11.01 -46.94 -2.46
CA VAL A 6 10.90 -45.86 -1.46
C VAL A 6 12.18 -45.03 -1.39
N GLU A 7 13.35 -45.68 -1.37
CA GLU A 7 14.65 -44.98 -1.38
C GLU A 7 14.87 -44.21 -2.70
N TYR A 8 14.49 -44.78 -3.84
CA TYR A 8 14.55 -44.11 -5.15
C TYR A 8 13.64 -42.88 -5.20
N LYS A 9 12.37 -43.00 -4.79
CA LYS A 9 11.44 -41.86 -4.73
C LYS A 9 11.95 -40.75 -3.83
N SER A 10 12.47 -41.09 -2.65
CA SER A 10 13.03 -40.10 -1.72
C SER A 10 14.26 -39.38 -2.28
N ALA A 11 15.11 -40.07 -3.06
CA ALA A 11 16.27 -39.47 -3.70
C ALA A 11 15.89 -38.52 -4.86
N VAL A 12 14.86 -38.87 -5.65
CA VAL A 12 14.32 -38.03 -6.72
C VAL A 12 13.60 -36.82 -6.13
N GLU A 13 12.77 -36.98 -5.10
CA GLU A 13 12.11 -35.87 -4.39
C GLU A 13 13.13 -34.88 -3.82
N LYS A 14 14.23 -35.36 -3.23
CA LYS A 14 15.30 -34.48 -2.73
C LYS A 14 16.01 -33.72 -3.85
N LYS A 15 16.21 -34.33 -5.02
CA LYS A 15 16.80 -33.66 -6.18
C LYS A 15 15.84 -32.61 -6.76
N LEU A 16 14.56 -32.94 -6.90
CA LEU A 16 13.54 -32.04 -7.45
C LEU A 16 13.18 -30.89 -6.50
N ALA A 17 13.35 -31.08 -5.18
CA ALA A 17 13.17 -30.01 -4.21
C ALA A 17 14.11 -28.82 -4.46
N GLU A 18 15.34 -29.05 -4.93
CA GLU A 18 16.29 -27.98 -5.29
C GLU A 18 15.89 -27.18 -6.53
N TYR A 19 14.92 -27.66 -7.31
CA TYR A 19 14.37 -27.01 -8.49
C TYR A 19 13.04 -26.27 -8.20
N LYS A 20 12.58 -26.25 -6.95
CA LYS A 20 11.45 -25.43 -6.50
C LYS A 20 12.01 -24.18 -5.81
N CYS A 21 11.83 -23.02 -6.42
CA CYS A 21 12.32 -21.74 -5.91
C CYS A 21 11.18 -20.88 -5.35
N ASN A 22 11.39 -20.25 -4.19
CA ASN A 22 10.50 -19.20 -3.68
C ASN A 22 10.68 -17.93 -4.52
N THR A 23 9.60 -17.48 -5.15
CA THR A 23 9.63 -16.35 -6.09
C THR A 23 9.71 -14.99 -5.42
N ASN A 24 9.30 -14.85 -4.15
CA ASN A 24 9.48 -13.60 -3.39
C ASN A 24 10.97 -13.31 -3.18
N THR A 25 11.80 -14.35 -3.06
CA THR A 25 13.25 -14.19 -2.94
C THR A 25 14.01 -14.29 -4.26
N ALA A 26 13.42 -14.91 -5.29
CA ALA A 26 14.05 -15.05 -6.59
C ALA A 26 13.92 -13.77 -7.44
N ILE A 27 12.85 -12.99 -7.26
CA ILE A 27 12.66 -11.71 -7.94
C ILE A 27 13.50 -10.63 -7.26
N GLU A 28 14.50 -10.12 -7.97
CA GLU A 28 15.36 -9.05 -7.51
C GLU A 28 14.96 -7.72 -8.16
N LEU A 29 14.48 -6.77 -7.34
CA LEU A 29 14.11 -5.42 -7.76
C LEU A 29 15.23 -4.44 -7.42
N LYS A 30 15.57 -3.53 -8.35
CA LYS A 30 16.51 -2.42 -8.10
C LYS A 30 16.02 -1.12 -8.72
N LEU A 31 16.26 0.00 -8.03
CA LEU A 31 16.13 1.36 -8.56
C LEU A 31 17.55 1.93 -8.75
N VAL A 32 17.96 2.11 -10.01
CA VAL A 32 19.35 2.42 -10.37
C VAL A 32 19.50 3.91 -10.70
N ARG A 33 20.33 4.62 -9.94
CA ARG A 33 20.73 6.02 -10.20
C ARG A 33 22.11 6.08 -10.84
N PHE A 34 23.01 5.23 -10.35
CA PHE A 34 24.41 5.16 -10.77
C PHE A 34 24.76 3.74 -11.23
N PRO A 35 25.74 3.56 -12.13
CA PRO A 35 26.17 2.24 -12.60
C PRO A 35 26.51 1.27 -11.46
N GLU A 36 27.14 1.77 -10.39
CA GLU A 36 27.51 1.01 -9.20
C GLU A 36 26.32 0.44 -8.42
N ASP A 37 25.09 0.96 -8.60
CA ASP A 37 23.90 0.39 -7.95
C ASP A 37 23.57 -1.02 -8.48
N LEU A 38 24.04 -1.38 -9.69
CA LEU A 38 23.85 -2.71 -10.27
C LEU A 38 24.55 -3.81 -9.45
N GLU A 39 25.75 -3.52 -8.96
CA GLU A 39 26.58 -4.45 -8.18
C GLU A 39 26.35 -4.32 -6.67
N ASN A 40 25.59 -3.32 -6.24
CA ASN A 40 25.33 -3.06 -4.82
C ASN A 40 24.07 -3.78 -4.32
N ASP A 41 24.25 -4.87 -3.59
CA ASP A 41 23.15 -5.67 -3.03
C ASP A 41 22.27 -4.90 -2.04
N ILE A 42 22.77 -3.81 -1.42
CA ILE A 42 21.96 -2.95 -0.54
C ILE A 42 20.81 -2.28 -1.32
N ARG A 43 20.96 -2.12 -2.64
CA ARG A 43 19.93 -1.56 -3.52
C ARG A 43 18.89 -2.60 -3.95
N THR A 44 19.15 -3.88 -3.73
CA THR A 44 18.21 -4.95 -4.05
C THR A 44 17.11 -4.99 -2.99
N PHE A 45 15.87 -5.02 -3.44
CA PHE A 45 14.70 -5.28 -2.60
C PHE A 45 13.80 -6.30 -3.29
N PHE A 46 12.85 -6.84 -2.54
CA PHE A 46 12.10 -8.03 -2.90
C PHE A 46 10.59 -7.78 -2.84
N PRO A 47 9.79 -8.48 -3.66
CA PRO A 47 8.34 -8.50 -3.51
C PRO A 47 7.89 -9.01 -2.15
N GLU A 48 6.79 -8.45 -1.64
CA GLU A 48 6.02 -9.02 -0.52
C GLU A 48 5.04 -10.09 -1.01
N TYR A 49 4.55 -9.93 -2.24
CA TYR A 49 3.56 -10.81 -2.86
C TYR A 49 3.99 -11.20 -4.27
N THR A 50 3.84 -12.47 -4.60
CA THR A 50 4.00 -13.00 -5.97
C THR A 50 2.89 -13.99 -6.35
N HIS A 51 1.97 -14.28 -5.42
CA HIS A 51 0.92 -15.29 -5.57
C HIS A 51 0.02 -15.08 -6.80
N GLN A 52 -0.24 -13.84 -7.22
CA GLN A 52 -1.05 -13.56 -8.41
C GLN A 52 -0.42 -14.10 -9.71
N LEU A 53 0.91 -14.28 -9.76
CA LEU A 53 1.62 -14.86 -10.90
C LEU A 53 2.05 -16.31 -10.67
N PHE A 54 2.48 -16.65 -9.46
CA PHE A 54 3.13 -17.92 -9.14
C PHE A 54 2.29 -18.82 -8.22
N GLY A 55 1.01 -18.51 -8.05
CA GLY A 55 0.05 -19.27 -7.23
C GLY A 55 0.25 -19.07 -5.72
N ASP A 56 -0.66 -19.58 -4.92
CA ASP A 56 -0.67 -19.37 -3.45
C ASP A 56 0.61 -19.85 -2.74
N ASP A 57 1.32 -20.81 -3.33
CA ASP A 57 2.61 -21.32 -2.84
C ASP A 57 3.78 -20.35 -3.10
N GLU A 58 3.59 -19.34 -3.97
CA GLU A 58 4.61 -18.35 -4.36
C GLU A 58 5.91 -18.99 -4.87
N THR A 59 5.79 -20.06 -5.66
CA THR A 59 6.92 -20.86 -6.12
C THR A 59 6.97 -21.04 -7.63
N ALA A 60 8.19 -21.13 -8.16
CA ALA A 60 8.46 -21.53 -9.54
C ALA A 60 9.22 -22.85 -9.56
N PHE A 61 8.79 -23.76 -10.41
CA PHE A 61 9.38 -25.08 -10.58
C PHE A 61 10.28 -25.17 -11.82
N GLY A 62 11.33 -25.98 -11.71
CA GLY A 62 12.18 -26.40 -12.81
C GLY A 62 13.49 -25.62 -12.96
N TYR A 63 13.83 -24.80 -11.97
CA TYR A 63 15.05 -23.98 -11.98
C TYR A 63 15.82 -24.12 -10.67
N LYS A 64 17.14 -24.34 -10.76
CA LYS A 64 18.05 -24.30 -9.62
C LYS A 64 18.82 -22.98 -9.61
N GLY A 65 18.81 -22.30 -8.47
CA GLY A 65 19.46 -20.99 -8.33
C GLY A 65 18.81 -19.90 -9.19
N LEU A 66 17.48 -19.92 -9.28
CA LEU A 66 16.69 -18.98 -10.08
C LEU A 66 16.87 -17.54 -9.57
N LYS A 67 17.15 -16.63 -10.50
CA LYS A 67 17.12 -15.17 -10.29
C LYS A 67 16.30 -14.52 -11.39
N ILE A 68 15.34 -13.69 -11.01
CA ILE A 68 14.46 -12.95 -11.91
C ILE A 68 14.78 -11.48 -11.70
N LEU A 69 15.64 -10.93 -12.57
CA LEU A 69 16.16 -9.58 -12.43
C LEU A 69 15.19 -8.60 -13.09
N LEU A 70 14.62 -7.70 -12.29
CA LEU A 70 13.75 -6.61 -12.74
C LEU A 70 14.35 -5.29 -12.23
N TYR A 71 15.25 -4.72 -13.03
CA TYR A 71 15.96 -3.49 -12.65
C TYR A 71 15.36 -2.30 -13.39
N TYR A 72 15.22 -1.19 -12.69
CA TYR A 72 14.55 0.01 -13.19
C TYR A 72 15.47 1.22 -13.03
N ILE A 73 15.57 2.04 -14.06
CA ILE A 73 16.21 3.35 -13.92
C ILE A 73 15.37 4.21 -12.97
N ALA A 74 16.02 4.88 -12.01
CA ALA A 74 15.34 5.42 -10.83
C ALA A 74 14.20 6.42 -11.14
N GLY A 75 14.32 7.25 -12.17
CA GLY A 75 13.29 8.22 -12.56
C GLY A 75 12.30 7.65 -13.56
N SER A 76 12.75 7.45 -14.79
CA SER A 76 11.93 7.00 -15.93
C SER A 76 11.34 5.61 -15.78
N LEU A 77 11.89 4.79 -14.87
CA LEU A 77 11.55 3.38 -14.69
C LEU A 77 11.77 2.53 -15.94
N SER A 78 12.59 2.97 -16.91
CA SER A 78 13.00 2.10 -18.02
C SER A 78 13.58 0.81 -17.46
N THR A 79 13.14 -0.32 -18.00
CA THR A 79 13.24 -1.63 -17.34
C THR A 79 14.26 -2.53 -18.05
N MET A 80 15.09 -3.20 -17.26
CA MET A 80 15.82 -4.40 -17.67
C MET A 80 15.11 -5.62 -17.08
N PHE A 81 14.87 -6.63 -17.91
CA PHE A 81 14.31 -7.90 -17.49
C PHE A 81 15.21 -9.06 -17.95
N ARG A 82 15.66 -9.89 -17.00
CA ARG A 82 16.47 -11.09 -17.26
C ARG A 82 16.10 -12.22 -16.31
N VAL A 83 16.11 -13.44 -16.81
CA VAL A 83 16.02 -14.66 -15.99
C VAL A 83 17.36 -15.36 -16.04
N GLU A 84 17.94 -15.61 -14.87
CA GLU A 84 19.20 -16.33 -14.71
C GLU A 84 18.96 -17.57 -13.84
N TYR A 85 19.70 -18.65 -14.09
CA TYR A 85 19.65 -19.88 -13.31
C TYR A 85 20.95 -20.67 -13.49
N ALA A 86 21.28 -21.51 -12.52
CA ALA A 86 22.44 -22.40 -12.60
C ALA A 86 22.15 -23.63 -13.48
N SER A 87 20.96 -24.21 -13.35
CA SER A 87 20.47 -25.29 -14.19
C SER A 87 18.95 -25.28 -14.28
N LYS A 88 18.42 -25.85 -15.37
CA LYS A 88 16.98 -25.99 -15.66
C LYS A 88 16.68 -27.48 -15.87
N VAL A 89 15.52 -27.95 -15.43
CA VAL A 89 15.07 -29.31 -15.77
C VAL A 89 14.84 -29.40 -17.28
N ASP A 90 15.23 -30.53 -17.88
CA ASP A 90 14.98 -30.83 -19.28
C ASP A 90 14.22 -32.16 -19.40
N GLU A 91 13.76 -32.48 -20.62
CA GLU A 91 13.06 -33.75 -20.90
C GLU A 91 13.92 -34.98 -20.53
N ASN A 92 15.25 -34.83 -20.51
CA ASN A 92 16.19 -35.90 -20.15
C ASN A 92 16.32 -36.12 -18.64
N PHE A 93 15.95 -35.13 -17.82
CA PHE A 93 16.17 -35.19 -16.38
C PHE A 93 15.07 -35.96 -15.65
N ASP A 94 13.79 -35.81 -15.99
CA ASP A 94 12.67 -36.47 -15.26
C ASP A 94 11.31 -36.46 -16.01
N CYS A 95 11.26 -36.21 -17.34
CA CYS A 95 10.03 -36.02 -18.12
C CYS A 95 9.09 -34.89 -17.61
N VAL A 96 9.65 -33.87 -16.95
CA VAL A 96 8.89 -32.70 -16.45
C VAL A 96 9.41 -31.42 -17.10
N GLU A 97 8.50 -30.53 -17.51
CA GLU A 97 8.82 -29.22 -18.07
C GLU A 97 8.94 -28.17 -16.95
N ALA A 98 9.87 -27.23 -17.10
CA ALA A 98 9.99 -26.10 -16.18
C ALA A 98 8.89 -25.07 -16.42
N ASP A 99 8.53 -24.31 -15.39
CA ASP A 99 7.55 -23.25 -15.51
C ASP A 99 8.01 -22.14 -16.49
N ASP A 100 7.08 -21.57 -17.24
CA ASP A 100 7.34 -20.40 -18.09
C ASP A 100 7.40 -19.12 -17.26
N VAL A 101 8.51 -18.94 -16.54
CA VAL A 101 8.79 -17.76 -15.71
C VAL A 101 8.83 -16.49 -16.57
N GLU A 102 9.43 -16.55 -17.76
CA GLU A 102 9.51 -15.38 -18.64
C GLU A 102 8.14 -14.93 -19.13
N GLY A 103 7.31 -15.86 -19.60
CA GLY A 103 5.96 -15.57 -20.05
C GLY A 103 5.08 -14.99 -18.93
N LYS A 104 5.19 -15.51 -17.70
CA LYS A 104 4.48 -14.97 -16.53
C LYS A 104 4.85 -13.51 -16.25
N ILE A 105 6.14 -13.18 -16.23
CA ILE A 105 6.58 -11.79 -15.98
C ILE A 105 6.14 -10.86 -17.13
N ARG A 106 6.24 -11.30 -18.39
CA ARG A 106 5.81 -10.53 -19.57
C ARG A 106 4.31 -10.18 -19.58
N GLN A 107 3.47 -10.86 -18.80
CA GLN A 107 2.06 -10.52 -18.68
C GLN A 107 1.81 -9.22 -17.92
N ILE A 108 2.74 -8.79 -17.07
CA ILE A 108 2.55 -7.65 -16.16
C ILE A 108 3.56 -6.51 -16.33
N ILE A 109 4.58 -6.67 -17.19
CA ILE A 109 5.48 -5.60 -17.59
C ILE A 109 5.18 -5.18 -19.03
N PRO A 110 5.28 -3.88 -19.38
CA PRO A 110 5.11 -3.45 -20.76
C PRO A 110 6.25 -3.98 -21.64
N PRO A 111 6.00 -4.16 -22.95
CA PRO A 111 7.05 -4.54 -23.89
C PRO A 111 8.12 -3.42 -24.02
N GLY A 112 9.29 -3.76 -24.56
CA GLY A 112 10.37 -2.80 -24.82
C GLY A 112 11.42 -2.67 -23.70
N PHE A 113 11.39 -3.59 -22.72
CA PHE A 113 12.49 -3.74 -21.76
C PHE A 113 13.79 -4.20 -22.46
N CYS A 114 14.94 -3.81 -21.94
CA CYS A 114 16.22 -4.34 -22.38
C CYS A 114 16.54 -5.66 -21.66
N THR A 115 17.39 -6.49 -22.27
CA THR A 115 17.70 -7.85 -21.78
C THR A 115 19.17 -8.04 -21.38
N ASN A 116 19.96 -6.96 -21.39
CA ASN A 116 21.36 -6.96 -20.96
C ASN A 116 21.72 -5.63 -20.28
N THR A 117 22.81 -5.68 -19.50
CA THR A 117 23.27 -4.54 -18.69
C THR A 117 23.86 -3.41 -19.52
N ASN A 118 24.48 -3.69 -20.67
CA ASN A 118 25.09 -2.67 -21.52
C ASN A 118 24.04 -1.74 -22.13
N ASP A 119 22.94 -2.30 -22.64
CA ASP A 119 21.81 -1.52 -23.15
C ASP A 119 21.14 -0.73 -22.02
N PHE A 120 21.01 -1.33 -20.83
CA PHE A 120 20.46 -0.65 -19.66
C PHE A 120 21.31 0.54 -19.21
N LEU A 121 22.65 0.39 -19.18
CA LEU A 121 23.57 1.48 -18.88
C LEU A 121 23.53 2.59 -19.94
N SER A 122 23.37 2.22 -21.22
CA SER A 122 23.19 3.18 -22.32
C SER A 122 21.89 4.00 -22.18
N LEU A 123 20.84 3.44 -21.58
CA LEU A 123 19.63 4.16 -21.22
C LEU A 123 19.84 5.06 -19.99
N LEU A 124 20.61 4.60 -19.00
CA LEU A 124 20.93 5.35 -17.78
C LEU A 124 21.71 6.65 -18.05
N GLU A 125 22.54 6.67 -19.10
CA GLU A 125 23.23 7.89 -19.55
C GLU A 125 22.26 8.99 -20.01
N LYS A 126 21.09 8.62 -20.52
CA LYS A 126 20.07 9.55 -21.04
C LYS A 126 19.03 9.95 -19.99
N GLU A 127 19.15 9.45 -18.77
CA GLU A 127 18.16 9.67 -17.70
C GLU A 127 18.05 11.15 -17.28
N VAL A 128 19.07 11.97 -17.57
CA VAL A 128 19.03 13.42 -17.33
C VAL A 128 17.88 14.13 -18.06
N ASP A 129 17.39 13.56 -19.16
CA ASP A 129 16.27 14.08 -19.94
C ASP A 129 14.91 13.82 -19.28
N PHE A 130 14.83 12.87 -18.33
CA PHE A 130 13.61 12.59 -17.59
C PHE A 130 13.18 13.80 -16.76
N LYS A 131 11.86 14.07 -16.75
CA LYS A 131 11.22 15.12 -15.97
C LYS A 131 9.92 14.61 -15.35
N PRO A 132 9.58 15.03 -14.12
CA PRO A 132 8.31 14.71 -13.48
C PRO A 132 7.11 15.10 -14.35
N PHE A 133 6.06 14.29 -14.30
CA PHE A 133 4.83 14.52 -15.06
C PHE A 133 3.86 15.43 -14.32
N GLY A 134 3.17 16.28 -15.07
CA GLY A 134 2.03 17.06 -14.58
C GLY A 134 2.41 18.31 -13.77
N THR A 135 1.55 18.68 -12.83
CA THR A 135 1.63 19.94 -12.08
C THR A 135 2.23 19.70 -10.70
N LEU A 136 3.27 20.47 -10.35
CA LEU A 136 3.86 20.46 -9.00
C LEU A 136 2.85 20.93 -7.96
N LEU A 137 2.58 20.12 -6.94
CA LEU A 137 1.70 20.45 -5.82
C LEU A 137 2.45 20.86 -4.56
N HIS A 138 3.55 20.16 -4.25
CA HIS A 138 4.28 20.36 -3.00
C HIS A 138 5.77 20.03 -3.17
N THR A 139 6.62 20.75 -2.44
CA THR A 139 8.05 20.45 -2.30
C THR A 139 8.38 20.44 -0.80
N TYR A 140 9.12 19.43 -0.35
CA TYR A 140 9.57 19.31 1.03
C TYR A 140 11.00 18.77 1.07
N SER A 141 11.71 19.04 2.16
CA SER A 141 13.07 18.54 2.36
C SER A 141 13.16 17.80 3.69
N VAL A 142 13.93 16.71 3.70
CA VAL A 142 14.32 16.00 4.91
C VAL A 142 15.74 16.40 5.22
N LEU A 143 15.91 17.17 6.28
CA LEU A 143 17.22 17.63 6.74
C LEU A 143 17.89 16.49 7.53
N SER A 144 19.17 16.26 7.26
CA SER A 144 19.94 15.31 8.07
C SER A 144 20.11 15.88 9.49
N PRO A 145 19.69 15.16 10.55
CA PRO A 145 19.83 15.63 11.93
C PRO A 145 21.31 15.74 12.36
N THR A 146 22.23 15.11 11.63
CA THR A 146 23.67 15.10 11.89
C THR A 146 24.45 16.04 10.97
N GLY A 147 23.77 16.92 10.22
CA GLY A 147 24.43 17.88 9.31
C GLY A 147 24.94 17.28 7.99
N GLY A 148 24.41 16.12 7.60
CA GLY A 148 24.66 15.50 6.29
C GLY A 148 23.84 16.10 5.15
N GLU A 149 23.78 15.39 4.01
CA GLU A 149 23.04 15.85 2.83
C GLU A 149 21.54 16.03 3.09
N ASN A 150 21.00 17.11 2.53
CA ASN A 150 19.57 17.40 2.58
C ASN A 150 18.89 16.74 1.38
N PHE A 151 17.92 15.88 1.64
CA PHE A 151 17.13 15.25 0.59
C PHE A 151 15.93 16.14 0.25
N THR A 152 15.67 16.38 -1.03
CA THR A 152 14.56 17.22 -1.49
C THR A 152 13.59 16.40 -2.32
N PHE A 153 12.30 16.50 -1.99
CA PHE A 153 11.23 15.73 -2.60
C PHE A 153 10.14 16.64 -3.15
N GLN A 154 9.44 16.16 -4.15
CA GLN A 154 8.37 16.88 -4.83
C GLN A 154 7.19 15.96 -5.11
N ILE A 155 5.98 16.49 -4.95
CA ILE A 155 4.73 15.80 -5.23
C ILE A 155 4.04 16.48 -6.40
N TYR A 156 3.68 15.71 -7.41
CA TYR A 156 3.02 16.17 -8.63
C TYR A 156 1.64 15.53 -8.78
N LYS A 157 0.71 16.22 -9.43
CA LYS A 157 -0.50 15.62 -9.99
C LYS A 157 -0.36 15.49 -11.51
N ALA A 158 -0.50 14.28 -12.00
CA ALA A 158 -0.46 13.95 -13.43
C ALA A 158 -1.80 13.40 -13.92
N ASP A 159 -1.92 13.31 -15.25
CA ASP A 159 -3.00 12.66 -15.99
C ASP A 159 -2.48 12.19 -17.35
N MET A 160 -3.30 11.45 -18.10
CA MET A 160 -2.93 10.85 -19.38
C MET A 160 -2.69 11.87 -20.50
N THR A 161 -2.94 13.17 -20.29
CA THR A 161 -2.57 14.22 -21.26
C THR A 161 -1.08 14.54 -21.23
N CYS A 162 -0.38 14.15 -20.15
CA CYS A 162 1.06 14.32 -20.01
C CYS A 162 1.81 13.37 -20.98
N ARG A 163 2.60 13.94 -21.89
CA ARG A 163 3.40 13.16 -22.84
C ARG A 163 4.31 12.15 -22.12
N GLY A 164 4.21 10.87 -22.48
CA GLY A 164 5.02 9.79 -21.92
C GLY A 164 4.50 9.23 -20.59
N PHE A 165 3.42 9.78 -20.03
CA PHE A 165 2.91 9.35 -18.73
C PHE A 165 2.22 7.98 -18.78
N ARG A 166 1.53 7.66 -19.87
CA ARG A 166 0.88 6.35 -20.05
C ARG A 166 1.91 5.22 -19.97
N GLU A 167 2.98 5.33 -20.75
CA GLU A 167 4.05 4.32 -20.80
C GLU A 167 4.81 4.27 -19.46
N TYR A 168 5.00 5.41 -18.80
CA TYR A 168 5.59 5.47 -17.46
C TYR A 168 4.70 4.77 -16.43
N HIS A 169 3.39 5.01 -16.45
CA HIS A 169 2.43 4.38 -15.54
C HIS A 169 2.38 2.87 -15.75
N GLU A 170 2.46 2.40 -17.00
CA GLU A 170 2.55 0.96 -17.31
C GLU A 170 3.77 0.28 -16.68
N ARG A 171 4.93 0.96 -16.63
CA ARG A 171 6.13 0.47 -15.93
C ARG A 171 5.97 0.53 -14.40
N LEU A 172 5.34 1.58 -13.89
CA LEU A 172 5.14 1.80 -12.46
C LEU A 172 4.12 0.83 -11.84
N GLN A 173 3.02 0.53 -12.54
CA GLN A 173 1.94 -0.28 -11.99
C GLN A 173 2.36 -1.73 -11.70
N THR A 174 3.40 -2.25 -12.37
CA THR A 174 3.97 -3.58 -12.07
C THR A 174 4.35 -3.71 -10.58
N PHE A 175 4.83 -2.62 -9.96
CA PHE A 175 5.17 -2.64 -8.53
C PHE A 175 3.97 -2.90 -7.61
N LEU A 176 2.75 -2.60 -8.06
CA LEU A 176 1.55 -2.91 -7.25
C LEU A 176 1.37 -4.42 -7.07
N MET A 177 1.68 -5.21 -8.10
CA MET A 177 1.59 -6.67 -8.07
C MET A 177 2.48 -7.28 -6.98
N TRP A 178 3.56 -6.57 -6.62
CA TRP A 178 4.54 -7.01 -5.63
C TRP A 178 4.24 -6.57 -4.20
N PHE A 179 3.44 -5.50 -4.02
CA PHE A 179 3.34 -4.79 -2.74
C PHE A 179 1.91 -4.52 -2.27
N ILE A 180 0.90 -4.81 -3.10
CA ILE A 180 -0.51 -4.75 -2.72
C ILE A 180 -1.14 -6.10 -3.07
N GLU A 181 -1.54 -6.84 -2.03
CA GLU A 181 -2.03 -8.22 -2.09
C GLU A 181 -3.08 -8.45 -3.19
N THR A 182 -4.09 -7.58 -3.26
CA THR A 182 -5.22 -7.69 -4.20
C THR A 182 -5.16 -6.64 -5.33
N ALA A 183 -3.95 -6.24 -5.73
CA ALA A 183 -3.76 -5.30 -6.83
C ALA A 183 -4.40 -5.78 -8.14
N SER A 184 -4.94 -4.84 -8.91
CA SER A 184 -5.31 -5.04 -10.31
C SER A 184 -4.99 -3.77 -11.09
N PHE A 185 -4.63 -3.91 -12.36
CA PHE A 185 -4.39 -2.75 -13.22
C PHE A 185 -5.70 -2.02 -13.52
N ILE A 186 -5.62 -0.68 -13.51
CA ILE A 186 -6.78 0.18 -13.72
C ILE A 186 -7.03 0.44 -15.20
N ASP A 187 -8.28 0.78 -15.53
CA ASP A 187 -8.62 1.31 -16.85
C ASP A 187 -8.21 2.78 -16.94
N VAL A 188 -7.10 3.04 -17.61
CA VAL A 188 -6.51 4.38 -17.76
C VAL A 188 -7.28 5.28 -18.73
N ASP A 189 -8.23 4.74 -19.51
CA ASP A 189 -9.05 5.52 -20.42
C ASP A 189 -10.25 6.16 -19.70
N ASP A 190 -10.56 5.76 -18.46
CA ASP A 190 -11.50 6.47 -17.60
C ASP A 190 -10.86 7.76 -17.02
N GLU A 191 -11.36 8.91 -17.48
CA GLU A 191 -10.90 10.25 -17.10
C GLU A 191 -11.08 10.58 -15.61
N ARG A 192 -11.80 9.75 -14.84
CA ARG A 192 -12.01 9.94 -13.39
C ARG A 192 -10.79 9.57 -12.55
N TRP A 193 -9.77 8.95 -13.14
CA TRP A 193 -8.52 8.64 -12.45
C TRP A 193 -7.64 9.86 -12.29
N HIS A 194 -7.25 10.13 -11.05
CA HIS A 194 -6.22 11.10 -10.70
C HIS A 194 -4.98 10.39 -10.20
N TYR A 195 -3.80 10.88 -10.61
CA TYR A 195 -2.51 10.30 -10.30
C TYR A 195 -1.66 11.31 -9.53
N PHE A 196 -1.16 10.91 -8.37
CA PHE A 196 -0.27 11.73 -7.54
C PHE A 196 1.08 11.04 -7.43
N LEU A 197 2.15 11.69 -7.88
CA LEU A 197 3.50 11.12 -8.01
C LEU A 197 4.44 11.79 -7.01
N VAL A 198 5.32 11.01 -6.39
CA VAL A 198 6.38 11.51 -5.50
C VAL A 198 7.73 11.27 -6.17
N PHE A 199 8.54 12.32 -6.27
CA PHE A 199 9.91 12.26 -6.79
C PHE A 199 10.91 12.81 -5.79
N GLU A 200 12.08 12.19 -5.69
CA GLU A 200 13.26 12.73 -5.03
C GLU A 200 14.15 13.41 -6.06
N LYS A 201 14.64 14.61 -5.74
CA LYS A 201 15.67 15.27 -6.52
C LYS A 201 17.03 14.76 -6.07
N TYR A 202 17.88 14.37 -7.01
CA TYR A 202 19.27 14.01 -6.76
C TYR A 202 20.18 14.61 -7.82
N ASN A 203 21.46 14.76 -7.51
CA ASN A 203 22.44 15.31 -8.43
C ASN A 203 23.35 14.20 -8.97
N LYS A 204 23.61 14.23 -10.28
CA LYS A 204 24.57 13.35 -10.97
C LYS A 204 25.25 14.17 -12.07
N ASP A 205 26.58 14.12 -12.11
CA ASP A 205 27.41 14.82 -13.13
C ASP A 205 27.09 16.32 -13.28
N GLY A 206 26.76 16.99 -12.17
CA GLY A 206 26.42 18.42 -12.14
C GLY A 206 25.00 18.76 -12.62
N ALA A 207 24.19 17.77 -13.01
CA ALA A 207 22.78 17.93 -13.36
C ALA A 207 21.87 17.49 -12.22
N THR A 208 20.66 18.06 -12.16
CA THR A 208 19.61 17.62 -11.24
C THR A 208 18.64 16.67 -11.94
N LEU A 209 18.52 15.48 -11.41
CA LEU A 209 17.67 14.39 -11.87
C LEU A 209 16.56 14.12 -10.85
N PHE A 210 15.62 13.24 -11.23
CA PHE A 210 14.44 12.90 -10.43
C PHE A 210 14.33 11.39 -10.31
N ALA A 211 14.21 10.87 -9.10
CA ALA A 211 13.98 9.46 -8.82
C ALA A 211 12.54 9.26 -8.35
N THR A 212 11.85 8.26 -8.87
CA THR A 212 10.51 7.88 -8.46
C THR A 212 10.56 7.31 -7.05
N VAL A 213 9.78 7.90 -6.15
CA VAL A 213 9.66 7.48 -4.74
C VAL A 213 8.40 6.66 -4.51
N GLY A 214 7.31 7.00 -5.20
CA GLY A 214 6.03 6.34 -5.04
C GLY A 214 4.90 7.11 -5.70
N TYR A 215 3.69 6.60 -5.59
CA TYR A 215 2.50 7.24 -6.14
C TYR A 215 1.20 6.82 -5.44
N MET A 216 0.13 7.51 -5.81
CA MET A 216 -1.23 7.20 -5.41
C MET A 216 -2.19 7.40 -6.59
N THR A 217 -3.09 6.43 -6.80
CA THR A 217 -4.24 6.56 -7.70
C THR A 217 -5.50 6.85 -6.89
N VAL A 218 -6.30 7.80 -7.38
CA VAL A 218 -7.54 8.22 -6.73
C VAL A 218 -8.65 8.29 -7.77
N TYR A 219 -9.72 7.52 -7.57
CA TYR A 219 -10.87 7.56 -8.45
C TYR A 219 -11.87 8.62 -7.99
N ASN A 220 -12.21 9.56 -8.87
CA ASN A 220 -13.14 10.65 -8.57
C ASN A 220 -14.61 10.18 -8.73
N TYR A 221 -15.13 9.45 -7.73
CA TYR A 221 -16.50 8.93 -7.77
C TYR A 221 -17.53 10.06 -7.84
N TYR A 222 -18.46 9.95 -8.77
CA TYR A 222 -19.60 10.87 -8.85
C TYR A 222 -20.59 10.57 -7.72
N VAL A 223 -21.03 11.63 -7.06
CA VAL A 223 -22.08 11.60 -6.05
C VAL A 223 -23.19 12.52 -6.54
N TYR A 224 -24.33 11.92 -6.86
CA TYR A 224 -25.51 12.64 -7.34
C TYR A 224 -25.91 13.76 -6.35
N PRO A 225 -26.32 14.95 -6.83
CA PRO A 225 -26.46 15.34 -8.24
C PRO A 225 -25.26 16.06 -8.86
N ASP A 226 -24.31 16.56 -8.06
CA ASP A 226 -23.30 17.52 -8.54
C ASP A 226 -21.98 17.46 -7.76
N LYS A 227 -21.76 16.39 -7.00
CA LYS A 227 -20.62 16.24 -6.10
C LYS A 227 -19.72 15.09 -6.50
N THR A 228 -18.55 15.05 -5.89
CA THR A 228 -17.65 13.90 -5.97
C THR A 228 -17.15 13.46 -4.61
N ARG A 229 -16.73 12.19 -4.56
CA ARG A 229 -16.06 11.58 -3.41
C ARG A 229 -14.81 10.86 -3.93
N PRO A 230 -13.65 11.54 -3.94
CA PRO A 230 -12.39 10.91 -4.30
C PRO A 230 -12.13 9.69 -3.42
N ARG A 231 -11.90 8.54 -4.05
CA ARG A 231 -11.58 7.27 -3.38
C ARG A 231 -10.16 6.87 -3.69
N VAL A 232 -9.29 6.90 -2.70
CA VAL A 232 -7.92 6.36 -2.81
C VAL A 232 -8.03 4.87 -3.13
N SER A 233 -7.46 4.46 -4.26
CA SER A 233 -7.52 3.08 -4.73
C SER A 233 -6.19 2.38 -4.45
N GLN A 234 -5.10 2.83 -5.08
CA GLN A 234 -3.77 2.27 -4.87
C GLN A 234 -2.84 3.33 -4.29
N MET A 235 -2.03 2.95 -3.31
CA MET A 235 -1.00 3.82 -2.74
C MET A 235 0.26 2.99 -2.49
N LEU A 236 1.38 3.45 -3.05
CA LEU A 236 2.67 2.78 -2.90
C LEU A 236 3.78 3.80 -2.70
N ILE A 237 4.59 3.57 -1.67
CA ILE A 237 5.94 4.14 -1.55
C ILE A 237 6.90 2.97 -1.77
N LEU A 238 7.82 3.11 -2.72
CA LEU A 238 8.77 2.05 -3.05
C LEU A 238 9.66 1.73 -1.84
N THR A 239 9.99 0.45 -1.67
CA THR A 239 10.63 -0.09 -0.46
C THR A 239 11.82 0.72 0.07
N PRO A 240 12.76 1.20 -0.78
CA PRO A 240 13.91 2.00 -0.30
C PRO A 240 13.53 3.31 0.40
N PHE A 241 12.30 3.81 0.22
CA PHE A 241 11.81 5.08 0.74
C PHE A 241 10.74 4.89 1.84
N GLN A 242 10.41 3.66 2.23
CA GLN A 242 9.42 3.42 3.29
C GLN A 242 9.97 3.83 4.66
N GLY A 243 9.06 4.12 5.61
CA GLY A 243 9.42 4.53 6.98
C GLY A 243 9.99 5.96 7.12
N GLN A 244 10.11 6.72 6.02
CA GLN A 244 10.77 8.04 6.00
C GLN A 244 9.80 9.24 5.91
N GLY A 245 8.49 9.00 6.12
CA GLY A 245 7.47 10.06 6.14
C GLY A 245 6.84 10.42 4.78
N HIS A 246 7.35 9.91 3.66
CA HIS A 246 6.84 10.25 2.32
C HIS A 246 5.36 9.90 2.11
N GLY A 247 4.88 8.78 2.66
CA GLY A 247 3.46 8.42 2.60
C GLY A 247 2.57 9.44 3.32
N ALA A 248 3.04 10.03 4.42
CA ALA A 248 2.28 11.04 5.16
C ALA A 248 2.21 12.35 4.36
N GLN A 249 3.35 12.79 3.81
CA GLN A 249 3.42 13.96 2.92
C GLN A 249 2.53 13.80 1.68
N LEU A 250 2.51 12.61 1.08
CA LEU A 250 1.66 12.30 -0.07
C LEU A 250 0.17 12.40 0.28
N LEU A 251 -0.28 11.70 1.33
CA LEU A 251 -1.69 11.72 1.72
C LEU A 251 -2.14 13.11 2.19
N GLU A 252 -1.32 13.82 2.94
CA GLU A 252 -1.59 15.19 3.37
C GLU A 252 -1.72 16.14 2.17
N THR A 253 -0.83 16.03 1.19
CA THR A 253 -0.88 16.82 -0.05
C THR A 253 -2.13 16.52 -0.87
N VAL A 254 -2.55 15.26 -0.95
CA VAL A 254 -3.79 14.85 -1.63
C VAL A 254 -5.02 15.45 -0.94
N HIS A 255 -5.07 15.43 0.40
CA HIS A 255 -6.12 16.13 1.15
C HIS A 255 -6.13 17.63 0.83
N ARG A 256 -4.96 18.30 0.90
CA ARG A 256 -4.83 19.73 0.56
C ARG A 256 -5.28 20.06 -0.85
N TYR A 257 -4.98 19.20 -1.82
CA TYR A 257 -5.42 19.35 -3.21
C TYR A 257 -6.95 19.38 -3.31
N TYR A 258 -7.65 18.42 -2.69
CA TYR A 258 -9.10 18.34 -2.78
C TYR A 258 -9.86 19.34 -1.90
N ILE A 259 -9.23 19.90 -0.86
CA ILE A 259 -9.82 21.00 -0.07
C ILE A 259 -10.22 22.18 -0.95
N ALA A 260 -9.39 22.50 -1.95
CA ALA A 260 -9.63 23.60 -2.88
C ALA A 260 -10.87 23.41 -3.77
N SER A 261 -11.46 22.20 -3.81
CA SER A 261 -12.64 21.91 -4.64
C SER A 261 -13.94 21.86 -3.81
N PRO A 262 -14.89 22.79 -4.04
CA PRO A 262 -16.20 22.78 -3.37
C PRO A 262 -17.14 21.63 -3.79
N SER A 263 -16.87 20.98 -4.92
CA SER A 263 -17.64 19.82 -5.38
C SER A 263 -17.25 18.52 -4.65
N VAL A 264 -16.09 18.48 -4.00
CA VAL A 264 -15.65 17.33 -3.22
C VAL A 264 -16.30 17.34 -1.84
N LEU A 265 -16.97 16.23 -1.50
CA LEU A 265 -17.57 16.01 -0.19
C LEU A 265 -16.51 15.61 0.84
N ASP A 266 -15.88 14.47 0.62
CA ASP A 266 -14.90 13.86 1.49
C ASP A 266 -14.06 12.83 0.73
N ILE A 267 -12.95 12.39 1.32
CA ILE A 267 -12.04 11.39 0.75
C ILE A 267 -12.22 10.05 1.45
N THR A 268 -12.35 8.98 0.67
CA THR A 268 -12.44 7.60 1.15
C THR A 268 -11.31 6.73 0.60
N ALA A 269 -11.26 5.46 1.00
CA ALA A 269 -10.38 4.46 0.41
C ALA A 269 -11.22 3.26 -0.06
N GLU A 270 -10.70 2.52 -1.04
CA GLU A 270 -11.38 1.36 -1.63
C GLU A 270 -11.43 0.17 -0.68
N ASP A 271 -10.27 -0.42 -0.38
CA ASP A 271 -10.11 -1.48 0.62
C ASP A 271 -8.82 -1.22 1.42
N PRO A 272 -8.89 -0.37 2.47
CA PRO A 272 -7.70 0.13 3.14
C PRO A 272 -7.03 -0.96 3.99
N SER A 273 -5.77 -1.29 3.66
CA SER A 273 -4.92 -2.17 4.48
C SER A 273 -4.70 -1.61 5.89
N LYS A 274 -4.29 -2.48 6.85
CA LYS A 274 -3.96 -2.05 8.22
C LYS A 274 -2.89 -0.93 8.23
N SER A 275 -1.87 -1.02 7.36
CA SER A 275 -0.82 0.00 7.26
C SER A 275 -1.36 1.34 6.74
N TYR A 276 -2.23 1.33 5.73
CA TYR A 276 -2.89 2.55 5.24
C TYR A 276 -3.78 3.18 6.31
N VAL A 277 -4.54 2.39 7.08
CA VAL A 277 -5.36 2.91 8.19
C VAL A 277 -4.50 3.63 9.22
N LYS A 278 -3.37 3.06 9.65
CA LYS A 278 -2.44 3.70 10.60
C LYS A 278 -1.86 5.00 10.05
N LEU A 279 -1.46 5.01 8.78
CA LEU A 279 -0.97 6.21 8.10
C LEU A 279 -2.03 7.31 8.03
N ARG A 280 -3.25 6.95 7.61
CA ARG A 280 -4.38 7.87 7.51
C ARG A 280 -4.72 8.46 8.87
N ASP A 281 -4.84 7.63 9.89
CA ASP A 281 -5.16 8.09 11.25
C ASP A 281 -4.12 9.10 11.75
N PHE A 282 -2.83 8.84 11.53
CA PHE A 282 -1.75 9.78 11.83
C PHE A 282 -1.93 11.13 11.10
N VAL A 283 -2.07 11.11 9.77
CA VAL A 283 -2.22 12.34 8.97
C VAL A 283 -3.47 13.12 9.36
N LEU A 284 -4.59 12.44 9.58
CA LEU A 284 -5.85 13.11 9.89
C LEU A 284 -5.89 13.67 11.31
N VAL A 285 -5.24 13.01 12.27
CA VAL A 285 -5.08 13.57 13.62
C VAL A 285 -4.18 14.80 13.58
N LYS A 286 -3.06 14.74 12.87
CA LYS A 286 -2.16 15.89 12.65
C LYS A 286 -2.89 17.11 12.09
N LEU A 287 -3.80 16.91 11.13
CA LEU A 287 -4.61 17.98 10.55
C LEU A 287 -5.67 18.53 11.51
N CYS A 288 -6.29 17.67 12.33
CA CYS A 288 -7.44 18.03 13.15
C CYS A 288 -7.12 18.49 14.58
N GLN A 289 -5.93 18.19 15.11
CA GLN A 289 -5.62 18.39 16.53
C GLN A 289 -5.80 19.83 17.02
N ASP A 290 -5.60 20.82 16.13
CA ASP A 290 -5.71 22.24 16.46
C ASP A 290 -7.09 22.85 16.12
N LEU A 291 -8.04 22.05 15.63
CA LEU A 291 -9.38 22.54 15.32
C LEU A 291 -10.19 22.79 16.62
N PRO A 292 -10.99 23.87 16.68
CA PRO A 292 -11.79 24.21 17.87
C PRO A 292 -12.73 23.08 18.32
N CYS A 293 -13.36 22.36 17.38
CA CYS A 293 -14.25 21.23 17.70
C CYS A 293 -13.53 20.04 18.35
N PHE A 294 -12.20 19.95 18.23
CA PHE A 294 -11.35 18.93 18.85
C PHE A 294 -10.57 19.47 20.06
N SER A 295 -10.96 20.60 20.63
CA SER A 295 -10.41 21.10 21.89
C SER A 295 -10.62 20.10 23.05
N ARG A 296 -9.73 20.14 24.05
CA ARG A 296 -9.76 19.23 25.22
C ARG A 296 -11.15 19.16 25.88
N GLU A 297 -11.81 20.30 26.05
CA GLU A 297 -13.15 20.37 26.66
C GLU A 297 -14.19 19.61 25.83
N LYS A 298 -14.20 19.83 24.50
CA LYS A 298 -15.11 19.15 23.57
C LYS A 298 -14.82 17.66 23.48
N LEU A 299 -13.54 17.27 23.42
CA LEU A 299 -13.13 15.87 23.45
C LEU A 299 -13.69 15.16 24.68
N MET A 300 -13.57 15.76 25.87
CA MET A 300 -14.03 15.16 27.13
C MET A 300 -15.56 14.98 27.20
N GLN A 301 -16.33 15.81 26.49
CA GLN A 301 -17.80 15.74 26.40
C GLN A 301 -18.30 14.60 25.49
N GLY A 302 -17.43 14.01 24.67
CA GLY A 302 -17.80 12.93 23.75
C GLY A 302 -17.79 13.37 22.28
N PHE A 303 -17.97 12.41 21.37
CA PHE A 303 -18.04 12.68 19.95
C PHE A 303 -19.28 13.52 19.60
N SER A 304 -19.10 14.63 18.87
CA SER A 304 -20.18 15.47 18.34
C SER A 304 -20.23 15.45 16.82
N GLU A 305 -21.39 15.77 16.24
CA GLU A 305 -21.50 15.91 14.79
C GLU A 305 -20.69 17.11 14.27
N ASP A 306 -20.54 18.16 15.08
CA ASP A 306 -19.73 19.34 14.75
C ASP A 306 -18.27 18.97 14.45
N MET A 307 -17.71 17.96 15.15
CA MET A 307 -16.38 17.43 14.85
C MET A 307 -16.29 16.87 13.43
N ALA A 308 -17.31 16.13 12.99
CA ALA A 308 -17.35 15.59 11.63
C ALA A 308 -17.58 16.69 10.59
N ILE A 309 -18.45 17.65 10.88
CA ILE A 309 -18.76 18.78 9.99
C ILE A 309 -17.51 19.63 9.78
N GLU A 310 -16.83 20.05 10.85
CA GLU A 310 -15.64 20.91 10.74
C GLU A 310 -14.48 20.15 10.05
N ALA A 311 -14.25 18.87 10.40
CA ALA A 311 -13.23 18.05 9.74
C ALA A 311 -13.51 17.86 8.23
N GLN A 312 -14.78 17.68 7.84
CA GLN A 312 -15.18 17.59 6.44
C GLN A 312 -14.98 18.93 5.72
N GLN A 313 -15.44 20.04 6.31
CA GLN A 313 -15.35 21.36 5.70
C GLN A 313 -13.92 21.84 5.53
N LYS A 314 -13.07 21.63 6.55
CA LYS A 314 -11.69 22.09 6.57
C LYS A 314 -10.76 21.19 5.77
N PHE A 315 -10.94 19.87 5.85
CA PHE A 315 -9.95 18.91 5.37
C PHE A 315 -10.51 17.79 4.48
N LYS A 316 -11.79 17.85 4.08
CA LYS A 316 -12.48 16.81 3.30
C LYS A 316 -12.41 15.43 3.96
N ILE A 317 -12.45 15.38 5.28
CA ILE A 317 -12.38 14.15 6.06
C ILE A 317 -13.77 13.49 6.11
N ASN A 318 -13.83 12.19 5.77
CA ASN A 318 -15.04 11.40 5.89
C ASN A 318 -15.47 11.26 7.37
N LYS A 319 -16.78 11.27 7.61
CA LYS A 319 -17.37 11.14 8.97
C LYS A 319 -16.83 9.95 9.78
N GLN A 320 -16.62 8.79 9.14
CA GLN A 320 -16.06 7.62 9.84
C GLN A 320 -14.61 7.85 10.28
N HIS A 321 -13.83 8.57 9.49
CA HIS A 321 -12.46 8.94 9.83
C HIS A 321 -12.43 10.01 10.92
N ALA A 322 -13.31 11.01 10.88
CA ALA A 322 -13.44 12.02 11.94
C ALA A 322 -13.77 11.38 13.31
N ARG A 323 -14.58 10.31 13.31
CA ARG A 323 -14.83 9.51 14.53
C ARG A 323 -13.56 8.86 15.08
N ARG A 324 -12.66 8.34 14.23
CA ARG A 324 -11.37 7.76 14.67
C ARG A 324 -10.43 8.84 15.19
N VAL A 325 -10.36 9.99 14.51
CA VAL A 325 -9.59 11.17 14.96
C VAL A 325 -10.02 11.57 16.37
N TYR A 326 -11.34 11.65 16.62
CA TYR A 326 -11.86 11.89 17.97
C TYR A 326 -11.39 10.84 18.98
N GLU A 327 -11.43 9.54 18.64
CA GLU A 327 -11.02 8.49 19.58
C GLU A 327 -9.53 8.60 19.94
N ILE A 328 -8.66 8.91 18.97
CA ILE A 328 -7.22 9.08 19.18
C ILE A 328 -6.93 10.33 20.02
N LEU A 329 -7.52 11.48 19.68
CA LEU A 329 -7.34 12.71 20.45
C LEU A 329 -7.98 12.61 21.84
N ARG A 330 -9.10 11.87 21.96
CA ARG A 330 -9.71 11.58 23.26
C ARG A 330 -8.77 10.75 24.13
N LEU A 331 -8.08 9.75 23.57
CA LEU A 331 -7.07 8.99 24.29
C LEU A 331 -5.95 9.89 24.81
N LEU A 332 -5.46 10.81 23.98
CA LEU A 332 -4.40 11.76 24.32
C LEU A 332 -4.75 12.60 25.56
N VAL A 333 -6.00 13.04 25.69
CA VAL A 333 -6.43 13.91 26.81
C VAL A 333 -7.03 13.16 28.00
N THR A 334 -7.15 11.84 27.92
CA THR A 334 -7.72 10.99 28.98
C THR A 334 -6.63 10.56 29.97
N ASP A 335 -6.87 10.79 31.25
CA ASP A 335 -6.00 10.25 32.30
C ASP A 335 -6.27 8.75 32.48
N MET A 336 -5.36 7.92 31.96
CA MET A 336 -5.47 6.46 32.02
C MET A 336 -5.28 5.88 33.43
N SER A 337 -4.76 6.68 34.38
CA SER A 337 -4.69 6.28 35.79
C SER A 337 -6.02 6.52 36.53
N ASN A 338 -6.89 7.38 35.99
CA ASN A 338 -8.20 7.65 36.54
C ASN A 338 -9.23 6.60 36.06
N ALA A 339 -9.73 5.79 37.00
CA ALA A 339 -10.64 4.69 36.69
C ALA A 339 -11.97 5.14 36.04
N GLU A 340 -12.48 6.32 36.39
CA GLU A 340 -13.73 6.84 35.82
C GLU A 340 -13.52 7.31 34.38
N GLN A 341 -12.45 8.08 34.13
CA GLN A 341 -12.12 8.54 32.77
C GLN A 341 -11.80 7.37 31.84
N TYR A 342 -10.99 6.42 32.30
CA TYR A 342 -10.68 5.20 31.55
C TYR A 342 -11.96 4.40 31.22
N ARG A 343 -12.84 4.21 32.21
CA ARG A 343 -14.12 3.52 31.99
C ARG A 343 -14.99 4.23 30.96
N SER A 344 -15.09 5.57 31.05
CA SER A 344 -15.86 6.39 30.12
C SER A 344 -15.36 6.25 28.68
N TYR A 345 -14.04 6.39 28.48
CA TYR A 345 -13.37 6.21 27.20
C TYR A 345 -13.59 4.80 26.62
N ARG A 346 -13.33 3.76 27.43
CA ARG A 346 -13.50 2.36 27.02
C ARG A 346 -14.92 2.06 26.57
N LEU A 347 -15.92 2.53 27.31
CA LEU A 347 -17.33 2.30 26.98
C LEU A 347 -17.76 3.04 25.71
N ASP A 348 -17.21 4.21 25.42
CA ASP A 348 -17.49 4.92 24.17
C ASP A 348 -16.95 4.15 22.95
N ILE A 349 -15.69 3.72 22.97
CA ILE A 349 -15.11 2.96 21.86
C ILE A 349 -15.82 1.62 21.67
N LYS A 350 -16.07 0.87 22.74
CA LYS A 350 -16.79 -0.40 22.66
C LYS A 350 -18.20 -0.26 22.08
N ARG A 351 -18.89 0.86 22.34
CA ARG A 351 -20.19 1.16 21.73
C ARG A 351 -20.10 1.29 20.21
N ARG A 352 -19.01 1.85 19.67
CA ARG A 352 -18.76 1.88 18.23
C ARG A 352 -18.39 0.49 17.71
N LEU A 353 -17.44 -0.20 18.34
CA LEU A 353 -16.94 -1.50 17.88
C LEU A 353 -18.02 -2.58 17.83
N ILE A 354 -19.02 -2.54 18.72
CA ILE A 354 -20.14 -3.49 18.71
C ILE A 354 -21.22 -3.16 17.65
N SER A 355 -21.19 -1.96 17.07
CA SER A 355 -22.23 -1.48 16.15
C SER A 355 -22.39 -2.37 14.89
N PRO A 356 -21.30 -2.79 14.20
CA PRO A 356 -21.39 -3.71 13.07
C PRO A 356 -22.02 -5.06 13.44
N TYR A 357 -21.68 -5.62 14.61
CA TYR A 357 -22.27 -6.87 15.09
C TYR A 357 -23.78 -6.74 15.33
N LYS A 358 -24.21 -5.63 15.95
CA LYS A 358 -25.65 -5.34 16.16
C LYS A 358 -26.38 -5.16 14.82
N LYS A 359 -25.75 -4.53 13.83
CA LYS A 359 -26.31 -4.38 12.48
C LYS A 359 -26.46 -5.75 11.81
N LYS A 360 -25.41 -6.57 11.80
CA LYS A 360 -25.42 -7.94 11.25
C LYS A 360 -26.49 -8.81 11.90
N GLN A 361 -26.65 -8.74 13.22
CA GLN A 361 -27.72 -9.46 13.93
C GLN A 361 -29.12 -9.00 13.51
N ARG A 362 -29.33 -7.68 13.34
CA ARG A 362 -30.61 -7.14 12.85
C ARG A 362 -30.91 -7.57 11.42
N ASP A 363 -29.90 -7.56 10.55
CA ASP A 363 -30.04 -7.96 9.15
C ASP A 363 -30.31 -9.47 9.03
N LEU A 364 -29.62 -10.30 9.83
CA LEU A 364 -29.92 -11.73 9.97
C LEU A 364 -31.35 -11.96 10.49
N ALA A 365 -31.81 -11.19 11.49
CA ALA A 365 -33.17 -11.30 12.01
C ALA A 365 -34.25 -10.91 10.97
N LYS A 366 -33.95 -9.98 10.06
CA LYS A 366 -34.81 -9.67 8.91
C LYS A 366 -34.80 -10.79 7.89
N MET A 367 -33.62 -11.32 7.53
CA MET A 367 -33.49 -12.44 6.59
C MET A 367 -34.23 -13.69 7.09
N ARG A 368 -34.19 -13.97 8.41
CA ARG A 368 -34.99 -15.04 9.05
C ARG A 368 -36.50 -14.91 8.84
N LYS A 369 -37.02 -13.70 8.62
CA LYS A 369 -38.46 -13.47 8.36
C LYS A 369 -38.83 -13.65 6.90
N CYS A 370 -37.84 -13.71 5.99
CA CYS A 370 -38.04 -13.68 4.55
C CYS A 370 -37.52 -14.93 3.82
N LEU A 371 -36.65 -15.73 4.45
CA LEU A 371 -36.04 -16.93 3.87
C LEU A 371 -36.62 -18.22 4.45
N ARG A 372 -36.60 -19.30 3.66
CA ARG A 372 -37.07 -20.62 4.10
C ARG A 372 -36.06 -21.25 5.08
N PRO A 373 -36.50 -22.10 6.03
CA PRO A 373 -35.62 -22.70 7.05
C PRO A 373 -34.40 -23.43 6.48
N GLU A 374 -34.53 -24.09 5.33
CA GLU A 374 -33.47 -24.85 4.66
C GLU A 374 -32.33 -23.95 4.11
N GLU A 375 -32.64 -22.71 3.72
CA GLU A 375 -31.68 -21.72 3.24
C GLU A 375 -30.92 -21.03 4.39
N LEU A 376 -31.43 -21.16 5.62
CA LEU A 376 -30.93 -20.48 6.82
C LEU A 376 -29.78 -21.25 7.49
N THR A 377 -29.80 -22.58 7.41
CA THR A 377 -28.87 -23.48 8.12
C THR A 377 -27.43 -23.35 7.61
N ASN A 378 -27.24 -23.03 6.32
CA ASN A 378 -25.91 -22.85 5.71
C ASN A 378 -25.18 -21.57 6.14
N GLN A 379 -25.85 -20.60 6.79
CA GLN A 379 -25.25 -19.34 7.25
C GLN A 379 -25.11 -19.23 8.78
N MET A 380 -25.59 -20.22 9.55
CA MET A 380 -25.76 -20.11 10.99
C MET A 380 -24.64 -20.79 11.80
N ASN A 381 -23.41 -20.27 11.68
CA ASN A 381 -22.44 -20.42 12.77
C ASN A 381 -22.70 -19.29 13.78
N GLN A 382 -23.44 -19.60 14.85
CA GLN A 382 -23.67 -18.65 15.94
C GLN A 382 -22.38 -18.50 16.75
N ILE A 383 -21.74 -17.34 16.69
CA ILE A 383 -20.68 -16.97 17.64
C ILE A 383 -21.36 -16.75 19.00
N GLU A 384 -20.98 -17.55 19.98
CA GLU A 384 -21.47 -17.51 21.36
C GLU A 384 -21.30 -16.11 21.98
N ILE A 385 -22.24 -15.66 22.81
CA ILE A 385 -22.23 -14.28 23.39
C ILE A 385 -20.97 -14.04 24.24
N SER A 386 -20.46 -15.08 24.91
CA SER A 386 -19.17 -15.09 25.64
C SER A 386 -18.00 -14.76 24.71
N MET A 387 -17.89 -15.46 23.58
CA MET A 387 -16.86 -15.21 22.55
C MET A 387 -16.96 -13.78 21.98
N GLN A 388 -18.16 -13.20 21.89
CA GLN A 388 -18.33 -11.82 21.42
C GLN A 388 -17.75 -10.78 22.39
N HIS A 389 -17.85 -11.02 23.70
CA HIS A 389 -17.29 -10.11 24.70
C HIS A 389 -15.76 -10.12 24.72
N GLU A 390 -15.16 -11.31 24.57
CA GLU A 390 -13.72 -11.50 24.50
C GLU A 390 -13.13 -10.88 23.22
N GLN A 391 -13.70 -11.21 22.06
CA GLN A 391 -13.31 -10.61 20.78
C GLN A 391 -13.42 -9.07 20.77
N LEU A 392 -14.44 -8.53 21.44
CA LEU A 392 -14.62 -7.08 21.56
C LEU A 392 -13.57 -6.43 22.48
N GLU A 393 -13.12 -7.13 23.53
CA GLU A 393 -12.03 -6.66 24.37
C GLU A 393 -10.69 -6.73 23.62
N GLU A 394 -10.41 -7.84 22.93
CA GLU A 394 -9.20 -7.99 22.10
C GLU A 394 -9.12 -6.91 21.02
N SER A 395 -10.21 -6.71 20.27
CA SER A 395 -10.30 -5.64 19.25
C SER A 395 -10.14 -4.24 19.85
N PHE A 396 -10.60 -4.03 21.08
CA PHE A 396 -10.41 -2.76 21.78
C PHE A 396 -8.94 -2.55 22.17
N GLN A 397 -8.27 -3.58 22.68
CA GLN A 397 -6.86 -3.50 23.06
C GLN A 397 -5.95 -3.28 21.85
N GLU A 398 -6.13 -4.04 20.76
CA GLU A 398 -5.38 -3.85 19.50
C GLU A 398 -5.56 -2.41 18.98
N LEU A 399 -6.80 -1.91 19.00
CA LEU A 399 -7.10 -0.55 18.55
C LEU A 399 -6.44 0.53 19.42
N VAL A 400 -6.46 0.38 20.75
CA VAL A 400 -5.83 1.33 21.66
C VAL A 400 -4.31 1.32 21.50
N GLU A 401 -3.71 0.15 21.27
CA GLU A 401 -2.28 0.04 20.97
C GLU A 401 -1.94 0.78 19.67
N ASP A 402 -2.73 0.60 18.61
CA ASP A 402 -2.56 1.35 17.36
C ASP A 402 -2.70 2.86 17.56
N TYR A 403 -3.67 3.30 18.38
CA TYR A 403 -3.84 4.71 18.70
C TYR A 403 -2.64 5.28 19.48
N ARG A 404 -2.06 4.52 20.41
CA ARG A 404 -0.83 4.94 21.13
C ARG A 404 0.33 5.16 20.17
N ARG A 405 0.53 4.25 19.21
CA ARG A 405 1.59 4.39 18.19
C ARG A 405 1.41 5.65 17.34
N VAL A 406 0.16 6.03 17.03
CA VAL A 406 -0.14 7.30 16.34
C VAL A 406 0.28 8.50 17.19
N LEU A 407 -0.06 8.50 18.49
CA LEU A 407 0.29 9.58 19.41
C LEU A 407 1.81 9.68 19.66
N GLU A 408 2.49 8.55 19.81
CA GLU A 408 3.95 8.49 19.95
C GLU A 408 4.64 9.12 18.73
N ARG A 409 4.14 8.83 17.53
CA ARG A 409 4.67 9.42 16.30
C ARG A 409 4.39 10.93 16.20
N LEU A 410 3.20 11.38 16.61
CA LEU A 410 2.86 12.81 16.63
C LEU A 410 3.75 13.60 17.60
N ALA A 411 4.19 12.99 18.70
CA ALA A 411 5.07 13.64 19.68
C ALA A 411 6.54 13.75 19.21
N GLN A 412 6.90 13.08 18.11
CA GLN A 412 8.25 13.10 17.52
C GLN A 412 8.39 14.13 16.38
N GLU A 413 7.29 14.66 15.87
CA GLU A 413 7.27 15.82 14.97
C GLU A 413 7.30 17.13 15.77
#